data_AF-A0A2E2VW95-F1
#
_entry.id   AF-A0A2E2VW95-F1
#
_cell.length_a   1.000
_cell.length_b   1.000
_cell.length_c   1.000
_cell.angle_alpha   90.00
_cell.angle_beta   90.00
_cell.angle_gamma   90.00
#
_symmetry.space_group_name_H-M   'P 1'
#
loop_
_entity.id
_entity.type
_entity.pdbx_description
1 polymer ?
#
loop_
_entity_poly.entity_id
_entity_poly.type
_entity_poly.pdbx_seq_one_letter_code
_entity_poly.pdbx_strand_id
1 'polypeptide(L)'
;MQKHTLRQRAKALAIVLHKGEQKAAGVFLVLTILLAVLYVYFVGTAVVHAVARKEVQQDLAQFNSRVAELEVDYLSRKNKVTTEMAVEMGLEELTRKDYVERARYLGRASAQ
;
A
#
# COMPACT_ATOMS: atom_id res chain seq x y z
N MET A 1 61.63 -48.01 10.36
CA MET A 1 60.52 -47.74 9.40
C MET A 1 59.38 -46.88 9.96
N GLN A 2 59.08 -46.90 11.27
CA GLN A 2 57.89 -46.26 11.89
C GLN A 2 57.88 -44.70 11.91
N LYS A 3 59.03 -44.03 11.89
CA LYS A 3 59.08 -42.55 11.97
C LYS A 3 58.58 -41.85 10.70
N HIS A 4 58.59 -42.54 9.55
CA HIS A 4 58.20 -41.96 8.27
C HIS A 4 56.66 -41.85 8.11
N THR A 5 55.91 -42.79 8.70
CA THR A 5 54.44 -42.82 8.64
C THR A 5 53.78 -41.75 9.50
N LEU A 6 54.38 -41.40 10.65
CA LEU A 6 53.90 -40.31 11.52
C LEU A 6 54.04 -38.93 10.85
N ARG A 7 55.17 -38.69 10.16
CA ARG A 7 55.40 -37.45 9.40
C ARG A 7 54.43 -37.28 8.24
N GLN A 8 54.07 -38.37 7.56
CA GLN A 8 53.10 -38.34 6.46
C GLN A 8 51.68 -38.04 6.95
N ARG A 9 51.26 -38.60 8.09
CA ARG A 9 49.95 -38.30 8.71
C ARG A 9 49.83 -36.84 9.15
N ALA A 10 50.87 -36.28 9.77
CA ALA A 10 50.89 -34.88 10.20
C ALA A 10 50.77 -33.91 9.01
N LYS A 11 51.48 -34.19 7.90
CA LYS A 11 51.37 -33.39 6.66
C LYS A 11 49.99 -33.50 6.03
N ALA A 12 49.39 -34.69 6.01
CA ALA A 12 48.04 -34.88 5.48
C ALA A 12 46.99 -34.10 6.29
N LEU A 13 47.07 -34.10 7.62
CA LEU A 13 46.18 -33.33 8.49
C LEU A 13 46.33 -31.81 8.25
N ALA A 14 47.55 -31.31 8.10
CA ALA A 14 47.79 -29.90 7.81
C ALA A 14 47.19 -29.46 6.45
N ILE A 15 47.30 -30.30 5.42
CA ILE A 15 46.73 -30.02 4.09
C ILE A 15 45.20 -30.03 4.12
N VAL A 16 44.59 -30.99 4.85
CA VAL A 16 43.13 -31.07 4.98
C VAL A 16 42.59 -29.88 5.77
N LEU A 17 43.28 -29.47 6.85
CA LEU A 17 42.90 -28.31 7.65
C LEU A 17 42.96 -27.02 6.83
N HIS A 18 44.04 -26.82 6.05
CA HIS A 18 44.20 -25.64 5.19
C HIS A 18 43.18 -25.60 4.04
N LYS A 19 42.83 -26.75 3.45
CA LYS A 19 41.75 -26.84 2.46
C LYS A 19 40.36 -26.53 3.05
N GLY A 20 40.13 -26.89 4.32
CA GLY A 20 38.90 -26.56 5.03
C GLY A 20 38.78 -25.05 5.29
N GLU A 21 39.87 -24.44 5.75
CA GLU A 21 39.96 -23.00 6.01
C GLU A 21 39.73 -22.15 4.76
N GLN A 22 40.31 -22.54 3.62
CA GLN A 22 40.11 -21.86 2.34
C GLN A 22 38.66 -21.92 1.85
N LYS A 23 37.97 -23.06 2.04
CA LYS A 23 36.54 -23.18 1.69
C LYS A 23 35.67 -22.33 2.60
N ALA A 24 35.94 -22.32 3.90
CA ALA A 24 35.21 -21.49 4.85
C ALA A 24 35.37 -20.00 4.52
N ALA A 25 36.60 -19.56 4.25
CA ALA A 25 36.88 -18.18 3.84
C ALA A 25 36.15 -17.79 2.54
N GLY A 26 36.12 -18.68 1.55
CA GLY A 26 35.36 -18.47 0.31
C GLY A 26 33.85 -18.34 0.55
N VAL A 27 33.27 -19.19 1.41
CA VAL A 27 31.85 -19.11 1.78
C VAL A 27 31.55 -17.80 2.51
N PHE A 28 32.39 -17.39 3.45
CA PHE A 28 32.22 -16.11 4.14
C PHE A 28 32.29 -14.93 3.17
N LEU A 29 33.24 -14.95 2.22
CA LEU A 29 33.37 -13.88 1.24
C LEU A 29 32.15 -13.80 0.32
N VAL A 30 31.65 -14.93 -0.17
CA VAL A 30 30.41 -14.99 -0.97
C VAL A 30 29.22 -14.49 -0.15
N LEU A 31 29.11 -14.92 1.11
CA LEU A 31 28.04 -14.49 2.00
C LEU A 31 28.09 -12.97 2.23
N THR A 32 29.26 -12.40 2.50
CA THR A 32 29.43 -10.95 2.66
C THR A 32 29.01 -10.19 1.41
N ILE A 33 29.41 -10.66 0.22
CA ILE A 33 28.99 -10.04 -1.04
C ILE A 33 27.48 -10.12 -1.21
N LEU A 34 26.87 -11.28 -0.92
CA LEU A 34 25.43 -11.46 -1.00
C LEU A 34 24.70 -10.50 -0.05
N LEU A 35 25.14 -10.38 1.20
CA LEU A 35 24.58 -9.43 2.15
C LEU A 35 24.72 -7.98 1.68
N ALA A 36 25.86 -7.61 1.08
CA ALA A 36 26.06 -6.27 0.57
C ALA A 36 25.08 -5.94 -0.58
N VAL A 37 24.88 -6.87 -1.52
CA VAL A 37 23.90 -6.70 -2.61
C VAL A 37 22.49 -6.61 -2.05
N LEU A 38 22.14 -7.48 -1.10
CA LEU A 38 20.83 -7.48 -0.47
C LEU A 38 20.58 -6.17 0.27
N TYR A 39 21.56 -5.66 1.00
CA TYR A 39 21.47 -4.39 1.70
C TYR A 39 21.15 -3.24 0.74
N VAL A 40 21.89 -3.11 -0.37
CA VAL A 40 21.64 -2.07 -1.36
C VAL A 40 20.23 -2.20 -1.96
N TYR A 41 19.80 -3.41 -2.29
CA TYR A 41 18.45 -3.68 -2.80
C TYR A 41 17.36 -3.27 -1.81
N PHE A 42 17.50 -3.64 -0.53
CA PHE A 42 16.54 -3.29 0.50
C PHE A 42 16.48 -1.79 0.75
N VAL A 43 17.62 -1.11 0.78
CA VAL A 43 17.67 0.35 0.95
C VAL A 43 17.00 1.05 -0.24
N GLY A 44 17.32 0.66 -1.48
CA GLY A 44 16.67 1.23 -2.66
C GLY A 44 15.15 1.02 -2.65
N THR A 45 14.72 -0.20 -2.34
CA THR A 45 13.29 -0.55 -2.23
C THR A 45 12.60 0.26 -1.12
N ALA A 46 13.24 0.43 0.03
CA ALA A 46 12.71 1.23 1.14
C ALA A 46 12.53 2.71 0.76
N VAL A 47 13.49 3.29 0.01
CA VAL A 47 13.39 4.67 -0.49
C VAL A 47 12.22 4.81 -1.45
N VAL A 48 12.07 3.90 -2.43
CA VAL A 48 10.95 3.92 -3.38
C VAL A 48 9.60 3.81 -2.66
N HIS A 49 9.46 2.90 -1.71
CA HIS A 49 8.24 2.77 -0.92
C HIS A 49 7.94 4.02 -0.08
N ALA A 50 8.97 4.64 0.51
CA ALA A 50 8.79 5.87 1.28
C ALA A 50 8.36 7.05 0.39
N VAL A 51 8.92 7.16 -0.82
CA VAL A 51 8.54 8.19 -1.80
C VAL A 51 7.11 7.96 -2.30
N ALA A 52 6.78 6.74 -2.74
CA ALA A 52 5.43 6.40 -3.20
C ALA A 52 4.38 6.66 -2.11
N ARG A 53 4.71 6.35 -0.85
CA ARG A 53 3.83 6.66 0.28
C ARG A 53 3.61 8.18 0.45
N LYS A 54 4.66 8.99 0.27
CA LYS A 54 4.55 10.45 0.34
C LYS A 54 3.68 11.02 -0.78
N GLU A 55 3.85 10.53 -2.01
CA GLU A 55 3.03 10.93 -3.16
C GLU A 55 1.55 10.64 -2.89
N VAL A 56 1.23 9.41 -2.47
CA VAL A 56 -0.14 9.03 -2.11
C VAL A 56 -0.71 9.91 -0.98
N GLN A 57 0.10 10.25 0.02
CA GLN A 57 -0.34 11.14 1.10
C GLN A 57 -0.62 12.57 0.60
N GLN A 58 0.19 13.08 -0.32
CA GLN A 58 -0.01 14.39 -0.92
C GLN A 58 -1.27 14.42 -1.79
N ASP A 59 -1.50 13.40 -2.60
CA ASP A 59 -2.70 13.27 -3.42
C ASP A 59 -3.96 13.18 -2.55
N LEU A 60 -3.89 12.43 -1.44
CA LEU A 60 -4.99 12.32 -0.48
C LEU A 60 -5.30 13.67 0.18
N ALA A 61 -4.27 14.45 0.54
CA ALA A 61 -4.44 15.79 1.09
C ALA A 61 -5.09 16.74 0.08
N GLN A 62 -4.69 16.68 -1.20
CA GLN A 62 -5.29 17.47 -2.27
C GLN A 62 -6.75 17.09 -2.51
N PHE A 63 -7.07 15.79 -2.55
CA PHE A 63 -8.44 15.31 -2.72
C PHE A 63 -9.33 15.77 -1.56
N ASN A 64 -8.86 15.62 -0.31
CA ASN A 64 -9.59 16.07 0.86
C ASN A 64 -9.85 17.59 0.85
N SER A 65 -8.88 18.40 0.41
CA SER A 65 -9.08 19.84 0.26
C SER A 65 -10.18 20.15 -0.76
N ARG A 66 -10.22 19.41 -1.87
CA ARG A 66 -11.24 19.60 -2.91
C ARG A 66 -12.62 19.16 -2.44
N VAL A 67 -12.71 18.08 -1.67
CA VAL A 67 -13.96 17.65 -1.03
C VAL A 67 -14.44 18.72 -0.04
N ALA A 68 -13.56 19.25 0.81
CA ALA A 68 -13.92 20.31 1.76
C ALA A 68 -14.44 21.57 1.05
N GLU A 69 -13.83 21.97 -0.07
CA GLU A 69 -14.32 23.10 -0.88
C GLU A 69 -15.72 22.82 -1.44
N LEU A 70 -15.95 21.62 -1.97
CA LEU A 70 -17.26 21.19 -2.46
C LEU A 70 -18.32 21.14 -1.35
N GLU A 71 -17.95 20.70 -0.14
CA GLU A 71 -18.83 20.69 1.02
C GLU A 71 -19.23 22.11 1.42
N VAL A 72 -18.29 23.06 1.41
CA VAL A 72 -18.56 24.47 1.67
C VAL A 72 -19.51 25.06 0.61
N ASP A 73 -19.28 24.80 -0.68
CA ASP A 73 -20.17 25.26 -1.75
C ASP A 73 -21.56 24.64 -1.64
N TYR A 74 -21.65 23.34 -1.35
CA TYR A 74 -22.91 22.65 -1.13
C TYR A 74 -23.67 23.26 0.05
N LEU A 75 -23.02 23.50 1.19
CA LEU A 75 -23.65 24.11 2.36
C LEU A 75 -24.11 25.55 2.06
N SER A 76 -23.30 26.33 1.32
CA SER A 76 -23.67 27.68 0.88
C SER A 76 -24.94 27.66 0.02
N ARG A 77 -25.03 26.73 -0.93
CA ARG A 77 -26.21 26.60 -1.80
C ARG A 77 -27.43 26.06 -1.05
N LYS A 78 -27.24 25.08 -0.16
CA LYS A 78 -28.32 24.52 0.66
C LYS A 78 -28.92 25.57 1.58
N ASN A 79 -28.09 26.42 2.20
CA ASN A 79 -28.56 27.50 3.05
C ASN A 79 -29.33 28.60 2.31
N LYS A 80 -29.21 28.67 0.97
CA LYS A 80 -30.03 29.57 0.14
C LYS A 80 -31.41 29.01 -0.12
N VAL A 81 -31.62 27.71 0.02
CA VAL A 81 -32.95 27.08 -0.15
C VAL A 81 -33.68 27.15 1.18
N THR A 82 -34.19 28.34 1.52
CA THR A 82 -35.05 28.54 2.70
C THR A 82 -36.51 28.62 2.31
N THR A 83 -37.40 28.37 3.27
CA THR A 83 -38.85 28.54 3.09
C THR A 83 -39.18 29.99 2.73
N GLU A 84 -38.45 30.97 3.26
CA GLU A 84 -38.64 32.38 2.89
C GLU A 84 -38.34 32.61 1.40
N MET A 85 -37.25 32.05 0.87
CA MET A 85 -36.95 32.13 -0.57
C MET A 85 -38.04 31.46 -1.43
N ALA A 86 -38.63 30.37 -0.95
CA ALA A 86 -39.74 29.71 -1.65
C ALA A 86 -40.99 30.61 -1.71
N VAL A 87 -41.35 31.26 -0.60
CA VAL A 87 -42.48 32.21 -0.55
C VAL A 87 -42.20 33.43 -1.44
N GLU A 88 -40.98 33.97 -1.44
CA GLU A 88 -40.58 35.08 -2.34
C GLU A 88 -40.67 34.70 -3.83
N MET A 89 -40.40 33.43 -4.17
CA MET A 89 -40.57 32.90 -5.53
C MET A 89 -42.04 32.61 -5.89
N GLY A 90 -43.00 32.93 -5.01
CA GLY A 90 -44.42 32.70 -5.23
C GLY A 90 -44.84 31.23 -5.07
N LEU A 91 -44.02 30.41 -4.42
CA LEU A 91 -44.37 29.03 -4.09
C LEU A 91 -45.22 29.03 -2.82
N GLU A 92 -46.41 28.45 -2.91
CA GLU A 92 -47.33 28.31 -1.78
C GLU A 92 -47.22 26.92 -1.15
N GLU A 93 -47.45 26.85 0.16
CA GLU A 93 -47.35 25.60 0.91
C GLU A 93 -48.53 24.67 0.56
N LEU A 94 -48.23 23.50 -0.03
CA LEU A 94 -49.24 22.53 -0.45
C LEU A 94 -49.98 21.95 0.76
N THR A 95 -51.24 22.38 0.95
CA THR A 95 -52.13 21.93 2.04
C THR A 95 -52.59 20.48 1.89
N ARG A 96 -52.52 19.92 0.66
CA ARG A 96 -52.90 18.55 0.35
C ARG A 96 -51.85 17.92 -0.56
N LYS A 97 -51.10 16.94 -0.03
CA LYS A 97 -50.10 16.18 -0.78
C LYS A 97 -50.76 14.92 -1.33
N ASP A 98 -51.06 14.92 -2.63
CA ASP A 98 -51.51 13.71 -3.31
C ASP A 98 -50.27 12.88 -3.72
N TYR A 99 -50.09 11.75 -3.07
CA TYR A 99 -49.00 10.81 -3.37
C TYR A 99 -49.44 9.87 -4.48
N VAL A 100 -48.66 9.77 -5.55
CA VAL A 100 -48.92 8.81 -6.63
C VAL A 100 -48.06 7.57 -6.39
N GLU A 101 -48.66 6.48 -5.92
CA GLU A 101 -47.98 5.20 -5.86
C GLU A 101 -47.86 4.59 -7.26
N ARG A 102 -46.62 4.45 -7.75
CA ARG A 102 -46.34 3.76 -9.01
C ARG A 102 -46.29 2.25 -8.78
N ALA A 103 -47.44 1.62 -8.54
CA ALA A 103 -47.55 0.19 -8.25
C ALA A 103 -47.31 -0.78 -9.44
N ARG A 104 -46.83 -0.31 -10.62
CA ARG A 104 -46.90 -1.11 -11.85
C ARG A 104 -45.74 -1.01 -12.84
N TYR A 105 -44.50 -0.83 -12.37
CA TYR A 105 -43.31 -1.03 -13.23
C TYR A 105 -42.15 -1.75 -12.54
N LEU A 106 -42.42 -2.53 -11.50
CA LEU A 106 -41.54 -3.63 -11.12
C LEU A 106 -42.02 -4.84 -11.89
N GLY A 107 -41.25 -5.25 -12.90
CA GLY A 107 -41.58 -6.36 -13.78
C GLY A 107 -42.04 -7.57 -12.99
N ARG A 108 -43.12 -8.22 -13.47
CA ARG A 108 -43.48 -9.56 -13.03
C ARG A 108 -42.30 -10.48 -13.32
N ALA A 109 -41.40 -10.64 -12.34
CA ALA A 109 -40.57 -11.82 -12.26
C ALA A 109 -41.53 -12.98 -11.97
N SER A 110 -41.82 -13.73 -13.02
CA SER A 110 -42.51 -15.01 -12.97
C SER A 110 -41.91 -15.90 -11.88
N ALA A 111 -42.73 -16.25 -10.90
CA ALA A 111 -42.54 -17.47 -10.13
C ALA A 111 -43.86 -18.25 -10.24
N GLN A 112 -43.72 -19.43 -10.83
CA GLN A 112 -44.73 -20.48 -11.00
C GLN A 112 -45.28 -20.97 -9.67
#